data_AF-A0A7M1KMK4-F1
#
_entry.id   AF-A0A7M1KMK4-F1
#
_cell.length_a   1.000
_cell.length_b   1.000
_cell.length_c   1.000
_cell.angle_alpha   90.00
_cell.angle_beta   90.00
_cell.angle_gamma   90.00
#
_symmetry.space_group_name_H-M   'P 1'
#
loop_
_entity.id
_entity.type
_entity.pdbx_description
1 polymer ?
#
loop_
_entity_poly.entity_id
_entity_poly.type
_entity_poly.pdbx_seq_one_letter_code
_entity_poly.pdbx_strand_id
1 'polypeptide(L)'
;MDIEQLKTSLKPWLAPATWHTGHALDEQRFHKALKSAFDKLGAPIPVDKFREAIVLGLAEYRENDAKTYENDVDSFAQLAEDISYYVQNTAQ
;
A
#
# COMPACT_ATOMS: atom_id res chain seq x y z
N MET A 1 -7.25 4.75 -12.88
CA MET A 1 -7.17 3.66 -11.88
C MET A 1 -8.20 3.93 -10.81
N ASP A 2 -8.86 2.90 -10.29
CA ASP A 2 -9.86 3.02 -9.22
C ASP A 2 -9.16 3.10 -7.85
N ILE A 3 -9.15 4.31 -7.26
CA ILE A 3 -8.49 4.57 -5.98
C ILE A 3 -9.20 3.90 -4.80
N GLU A 4 -10.53 3.75 -4.88
CA GLU A 4 -11.33 3.13 -3.83
C GLU A 4 -11.06 1.62 -3.78
N GLN A 5 -10.89 0.99 -4.94
CA GLN A 5 -10.50 -0.41 -5.03
C GLN A 5 -9.06 -0.64 -4.55
N LEU A 6 -8.14 0.29 -4.80
CA LEU A 6 -6.77 0.23 -4.28
C LEU A 6 -6.77 0.35 -2.75
N LYS A 7 -7.40 1.40 -2.22
CA LYS A 7 -7.59 1.61 -0.77
C LYS A 7 -8.19 0.36 -0.09
N THR A 8 -9.24 -0.20 -0.66
CA THR A 8 -9.89 -1.42 -0.16
C THR A 8 -8.93 -2.61 -0.12
N SER A 9 -8.04 -2.73 -1.11
CA SER A 9 -7.04 -3.80 -1.16
C SER A 9 -5.91 -3.60 -0.14
N LEU A 10 -5.58 -2.34 0.21
CA LEU A 10 -4.59 -1.98 1.24
C LEU A 10 -5.10 -2.12 2.69
N LYS A 11 -6.43 -2.12 2.88
CA LYS A 11 -7.07 -2.19 4.20
C LYS A 11 -6.52 -3.27 5.16
N PRO A 12 -6.27 -4.53 4.75
CA PRO A 12 -5.76 -5.56 5.67
C PRO A 12 -4.38 -5.25 6.25
N TRP A 13 -3.59 -4.41 5.59
CA TRP A 13 -2.30 -3.94 6.06
C TRP A 13 -2.39 -2.64 6.87
N LEU A 14 -3.27 -1.71 6.51
CA LEU A 14 -3.42 -0.41 7.20
C LEU A 14 -4.23 -0.49 8.51
N ALA A 15 -5.05 -1.53 8.71
CA ALA A 15 -5.90 -1.64 9.89
C ALA A 15 -5.12 -1.79 11.22
N PRO A 16 -4.05 -2.61 11.32
CA PRO A 16 -3.22 -2.72 12.53
C PRO A 16 -2.45 -1.44 12.86
N ALA A 17 -2.17 -1.20 14.15
CA ALA A 17 -1.40 -0.03 14.60
C ALA A 17 0.07 -0.10 14.22
N THR A 18 0.52 -1.30 13.88
CA THR A 18 1.91 -1.62 13.63
C THR A 18 2.25 -1.62 12.14
N TRP A 19 1.35 -1.13 11.27
CA TRP A 19 1.52 -1.17 9.80
C TRP A 19 2.87 -0.59 9.33
N HIS A 20 3.38 0.40 10.08
CA HIS A 20 4.63 1.12 9.86
C HIS A 20 5.88 0.42 10.45
N THR A 21 5.72 -0.61 11.28
CA THR A 21 6.80 -1.07 12.19
C THR A 21 7.85 -2.00 11.58
N GLY A 22 7.85 -2.24 10.27
CA GLY A 22 8.83 -3.12 9.60
C GLY A 22 8.88 -4.56 10.16
N HIS A 23 7.92 -4.94 11.00
CA HIS A 23 7.85 -6.27 11.59
C HIS A 23 7.44 -7.27 10.51
N ALA A 24 8.01 -8.48 10.52
CA ALA A 24 7.82 -9.47 9.45
C ALA A 24 6.33 -9.79 9.15
N LEU A 25 5.45 -9.75 10.16
CA LEU A 25 4.01 -9.95 9.95
C LEU A 25 3.33 -8.76 9.25
N ASP A 26 3.82 -7.53 9.48
CA ASP A 26 3.31 -6.32 8.83
C ASP A 26 3.79 -6.24 7.39
N GLU A 27 5.06 -6.59 7.13
CA GLU A 27 5.57 -6.78 5.76
C GLU A 27 4.78 -7.84 5.00
N GLN A 28 4.47 -8.98 5.63
CA GLN A 28 3.66 -10.01 5.00
C GLN A 28 2.25 -9.50 4.65
N ARG A 29 1.62 -8.69 5.52
CA ARG A 29 0.32 -8.07 5.24
C ARG A 29 0.42 -7.08 4.08
N PHE A 30 1.46 -6.26 4.06
CA PHE A 30 1.74 -5.33 2.96
C PHE A 30 1.84 -6.05 1.62
N HIS A 31 2.69 -7.07 1.51
CA HIS A 31 2.83 -7.82 0.25
C HIS A 31 1.54 -8.55 -0.16
N LYS A 32 0.77 -9.11 0.78
CA LYS A 32 -0.55 -9.71 0.48
C LYS A 32 -1.55 -8.68 -0.03
N ALA A 33 -1.55 -7.47 0.55
CA ALA A 33 -2.38 -6.37 0.10
C ALA A 33 -2.00 -5.91 -1.31
N LEU A 34 -0.69 -5.78 -1.60
CA LEU A 34 -0.19 -5.47 -2.95
C LEU A 34 -0.60 -6.54 -3.97
N LYS A 35 -0.41 -7.83 -3.64
CA LYS A 35 -0.87 -8.92 -4.52
C LYS A 35 -2.36 -8.78 -4.83
N SER A 36 -3.20 -8.54 -3.82
CA SER A 36 -4.64 -8.34 -4.05
C SER A 36 -4.94 -7.10 -4.90
N ALA A 37 -4.13 -6.04 -4.81
CA ALA A 37 -4.28 -4.86 -5.64
C ALA A 37 -3.92 -5.18 -7.10
N PHE A 38 -2.80 -5.84 -7.35
CA PHE A 38 -2.35 -6.23 -8.68
C PHE A 38 -3.31 -7.21 -9.37
N ASP A 39 -3.85 -8.17 -8.63
CA ASP A 39 -4.85 -9.13 -9.15
C ASP A 39 -6.13 -8.42 -9.64
N LYS A 40 -6.46 -7.24 -9.11
CA LYS A 40 -7.70 -6.49 -9.44
C LYS A 40 -7.48 -5.34 -10.42
N LEU A 41 -6.38 -4.60 -10.27
CA LEU A 41 -6.12 -3.34 -10.94
C LEU A 41 -5.02 -3.44 -11.99
N GLY A 42 -4.27 -4.55 -11.99
CA GLY A 42 -3.06 -4.71 -12.78
C GLY A 42 -1.83 -4.02 -12.16
N ALA A 43 -0.70 -4.24 -12.80
CA ALA A 43 0.57 -3.57 -12.53
C ALA A 43 1.12 -2.99 -13.86
N PRO A 44 1.84 -1.85 -13.83
CA PRO A 44 2.36 -1.16 -12.65
C PRO A 44 1.34 -0.16 -12.10
N ILE A 45 1.52 0.24 -10.84
CA ILE A 45 0.73 1.28 -10.18
C ILE A 45 1.70 2.37 -9.72
N PRO A 46 1.50 3.65 -10.11
CA PRO A 46 2.43 4.72 -9.79
C PRO A 46 2.38 5.12 -8.31
N VAL A 47 3.51 5.59 -7.79
CA VAL A 47 3.71 5.98 -6.37
C VAL A 47 2.65 6.95 -5.87
N ASP A 48 2.27 7.97 -6.67
CA ASP A 48 1.26 8.96 -6.29
C ASP A 48 -0.08 8.32 -5.93
N LYS A 49 -0.43 7.22 -6.61
CA LYS A 49 -1.68 6.52 -6.36
C LYS A 49 -1.62 5.62 -5.14
N PHE A 50 -0.48 5.01 -4.86
CA PHE A 50 -0.27 4.31 -3.59
C PHE A 50 -0.32 5.28 -2.43
N ARG A 51 0.37 6.43 -2.54
CA ARG A 51 0.36 7.48 -1.51
C ARG A 51 -1.06 7.96 -1.23
N GLU A 52 -1.81 8.30 -2.28
CA GLU A 52 -3.21 8.71 -2.17
C GLU A 52 -4.07 7.65 -1.46
N ALA A 53 -3.95 6.37 -1.85
CA ALA A 53 -4.71 5.28 -1.25
C ALA A 53 -4.35 5.01 0.21
N ILE A 54 -3.07 5.13 0.58
CA ILE A 54 -2.59 4.97 1.95
C ILE A 54 -3.17 6.08 2.83
N VAL A 55 -3.05 7.34 2.39
CA VAL A 55 -3.57 8.49 3.15
C VAL A 55 -5.08 8.38 3.36
N LEU A 56 -5.83 8.04 2.30
CA LEU A 56 -7.28 7.84 2.40
C LEU A 56 -7.65 6.66 3.31
N GLY A 57 -6.89 5.55 3.23
CA GLY A 57 -7.09 4.40 4.10
C GLY A 57 -6.82 4.71 5.57
N LEU A 58 -5.72 5.41 5.87
CA LEU A 58 -5.38 5.82 7.23
C LEU A 58 -6.41 6.80 7.78
N ALA A 59 -6.96 7.72 6.98
CA ALA A 59 -8.01 8.63 7.43
C ALA A 59 -9.27 7.90 7.98
N GLU A 60 -9.58 6.70 7.48
CA GLU A 60 -10.73 5.91 7.95
C GLU A 60 -10.48 5.15 9.26
N TYR A 61 -9.23 4.74 9.51
CA TYR A 61 -8.90 3.82 10.62
C TYR A 61 -8.08 4.50 11.72
N ARG A 62 -7.33 5.56 11.37
CA ARG A 62 -6.23 6.17 12.13
C ARG A 62 -5.96 7.60 11.63
N GLU A 63 -6.88 8.52 11.89
CA GLU A 63 -6.89 9.90 11.36
C GLU A 63 -5.53 10.65 11.46
N ASN A 64 -4.73 10.37 12.49
CA ASN A 64 -3.44 11.05 12.72
C ASN A 64 -2.21 10.29 12.17
N ASP A 65 -2.34 9.03 11.75
CA ASP A 65 -1.19 8.20 11.40
C ASP A 65 -0.50 8.71 10.12
N ALA A 66 -1.27 9.16 9.13
CA ALA A 66 -0.69 9.66 7.87
C ALA A 66 0.25 10.85 8.10
N LYS A 67 -0.04 11.69 9.11
CA LYS A 67 0.82 12.81 9.50
C LYS A 67 1.95 12.39 10.45
N THR A 68 1.66 11.46 11.36
CA THR A 68 2.63 10.99 12.36
C THR A 68 3.75 10.20 11.71
N TYR A 69 3.42 9.44 10.66
CA TYR A 69 4.30 8.50 9.97
C TYR A 69 4.44 8.86 8.48
N GLU A 70 4.51 10.16 8.15
CA GLU A 70 4.57 10.65 6.76
C GLU A 70 5.72 10.01 5.95
N ASN A 71 6.91 9.90 6.56
CA ASN A 71 8.05 9.24 5.94
C ASN A 71 7.79 7.76 5.62
N ASP A 72 7.05 7.06 6.49
CA ASP A 72 6.69 5.66 6.26
C ASP A 72 5.65 5.55 5.14
N VAL A 73 4.67 6.46 5.09
CA VAL A 73 3.71 6.55 3.97
C VAL A 73 4.45 6.68 2.65
N ASP A 74 5.40 7.61 2.55
CA ASP A 74 6.16 7.84 1.33
C ASP A 74 7.07 6.64 0.98
N SER A 75 7.73 6.05 1.99
CA SER A 75 8.60 4.88 1.80
C SER A 75 7.83 3.66 1.31
N PHE A 76 6.67 3.37 1.90
CA PHE A 76 5.84 2.24 1.48
C PHE A 76 5.15 2.50 0.13
N ALA A 77 4.80 3.74 -0.19
CA ALA A 77 4.27 4.09 -1.51
C ALA A 77 5.32 3.85 -2.61
N GLN A 78 6.57 4.26 -2.39
CA GLN A 78 7.65 4.03 -3.35
C GLN A 78 7.95 2.53 -3.48
N LEU A 79 8.06 1.82 -2.35
CA LEU A 79 8.29 0.37 -2.36
C LEU A 79 7.19 -0.39 -3.12
N ALA A 80 5.93 0.05 -2.97
CA ALA A 80 4.81 -0.55 -3.68
C ALA A 80 4.91 -0.34 -5.21
N GLU A 81 5.35 0.84 -5.65
CA GLU A 81 5.61 1.12 -7.06
C GLU A 81 6.75 0.23 -7.59
N ASP A 82 7.87 0.15 -6.89
CA ASP A 82 9.03 -0.66 -7.27
C ASP A 82 8.64 -2.14 -7.45
N ILE A 83 7.85 -2.68 -6.50
CA ILE A 83 7.30 -4.04 -6.59
C ILE A 83 6.36 -4.17 -7.78
N SER A 84 5.53 -3.16 -8.06
CA SER A 84 4.59 -3.21 -9.19
C SER A 84 5.32 -3.30 -10.53
N TYR A 85 6.41 -2.54 -10.71
CA TYR A 85 7.27 -2.64 -11.88
C TYR A 85 7.97 -3.99 -11.95
N TYR A 86 8.50 -4.49 -10.83
CA TYR A 86 9.10 -5.81 -10.78
C TYR A 86 8.13 -6.89 -11.26
N VAL A 87 6.91 -6.93 -10.68
CA VAL A 87 5.86 -7.89 -11.06
C VAL A 87 5.54 -7.79 -12.55
N GLN A 88 5.33 -6.59 -13.09
CA GLN A 88 5.07 -6.39 -14.51
C GLN A 88 6.20 -6.94 -15.40
N ASN A 89 7.45 -6.72 -15.00
CA ASN A 89 8.63 -7.10 -15.78
C ASN A 89 8.97 -8.60 -15.68
N THR A 90 8.49 -9.31 -14.65
CA THR A 90 8.81 -10.73 -14.42
C THR A 90 7.67 -11.70 -14.64
N ALA A 91 6.42 -11.24 -14.78
CA ALA A 91 5.24 -12.10 -14.89
C ALA A 91 5.02 -12.74 -16.28
N GLN A 92 6.08 -13.21 -16.96
CA GLN A 92 6.00 -13.91 -18.25
C GLN A 92 5.29 -15.25 -18.19
#